data_AF-A0A0D6JL61-F1
#
_entry.id   AF-A0A0D6JL61-F1
#
_cell.length_a   1.000
_cell.length_b   1.000
_cell.length_c   1.000
_cell.angle_alpha   90.00
_cell.angle_beta   90.00
_cell.angle_gamma   90.00
#
_symmetry.space_group_name_H-M   'P 1'
#
loop_
_entity.id
_entity.type
_entity.pdbx_description
1 polymer ?
#
loop_
_entity_poly.entity_id
_entity_poly.type
_entity_poly.pdbx_seq_one_letter_code
_entity_poly.pdbx_strand_id
1 'polypeptide(L)'
;MPDIPSLFGGGSRADRFDDIDQFVPEHLPDPDVFLDGHRVLDGEDHVAVHRVARDLFEDRGVYDVTFGYNLARLNLDRRHPEAGFRYAEDRDDPSVLLAEFTPTTPFCPQSKTLTVGAFRAWNGLADRHDYDRVRVRVAPMHHHAAAINAELDAMDAADSQATGESDRNGETPAGDDDGESESGAVSLSEEFEAALQRLSSEK
;
A
#
# COMPACT_ATOMS: atom_id res chain seq x y z
N MET A 1 26.58 11.34 50.36
CA MET A 1 26.57 12.12 49.09
C MET A 1 25.18 12.70 48.95
N PRO A 2 25.00 13.95 48.51
CA PRO A 2 23.67 14.52 48.35
C PRO A 2 22.97 13.85 47.15
N ASP A 3 21.72 13.49 47.35
CA ASP A 3 20.81 12.97 46.33
C ASP A 3 20.42 14.11 45.37
N ILE A 4 20.69 13.94 44.08
CA ILE A 4 20.26 14.88 43.04
C ILE A 4 18.98 14.31 42.42
N PRO A 5 17.81 14.96 42.58
CA PRO A 5 16.58 14.49 41.95
C PRO A 5 16.67 14.70 40.43
N SER A 6 16.59 13.60 39.69
CA SER A 6 16.53 13.60 38.22
C SER A 6 15.32 14.37 37.71
N LEU A 7 15.60 15.40 36.90
CA LEU A 7 14.66 16.32 36.24
C LEU A 7 14.33 15.91 34.79
N PHE A 8 14.23 14.60 34.51
CA PHE A 8 13.82 14.12 33.19
C PHE A 8 12.61 13.21 33.33
N GLY A 9 11.45 13.75 32.95
CA GLY A 9 10.17 13.04 32.90
C GLY A 9 10.26 11.82 31.98
N GLY A 10 10.36 10.65 32.60
CA GLY A 10 10.21 9.37 31.93
C GLY A 10 8.74 9.09 31.67
N GLY A 11 8.21 9.62 30.58
CA GLY A 11 7.16 8.91 29.85
C GLY A 11 7.84 7.85 29.00
N SER A 12 7.45 6.59 29.15
CA SER A 12 7.97 5.53 28.28
C SER A 12 7.63 5.87 26.83
N ARG A 13 8.44 5.45 25.85
CA ARG A 13 8.09 5.62 24.42
C ARG A 13 6.73 4.96 24.10
N ALA A 14 6.28 3.99 24.91
CA ALA A 14 4.96 3.37 24.86
C ALA A 14 3.82 4.34 25.24
N ASP A 15 4.04 5.32 26.12
CA ASP A 15 3.02 6.27 26.57
C ASP A 15 2.67 7.35 25.52
N ARG A 16 3.20 7.22 24.30
CA ARG A 16 2.92 8.10 23.16
C ARG A 16 2.05 7.47 22.10
N PHE A 17 1.92 6.15 22.11
CA PHE A 17 1.13 5.43 21.13
C PHE A 17 -0.16 4.91 21.77
N ASP A 18 -1.22 4.84 21.00
CA ASP A 18 -2.38 4.02 21.35
C ASP A 18 -2.06 2.54 21.17
N ASP A 19 -2.91 1.70 21.76
CA ASP A 19 -2.86 0.26 21.51
C ASP A 19 -3.28 -0.01 20.06
N ILE A 20 -2.55 -0.89 19.38
CA ILE A 20 -2.85 -1.26 18.00
C ILE A 20 -4.17 -2.02 17.87
N ASP A 21 -4.65 -2.60 18.97
CA ASP A 21 -5.89 -3.34 19.03
C ASP A 21 -7.09 -2.45 19.38
N GLN A 22 -6.86 -1.14 19.53
CA GLN A 22 -7.88 -0.17 19.94
C GLN A 22 -8.22 0.79 18.80
N PHE A 23 -9.52 0.96 18.55
CA PHE A 23 -10.03 2.05 17.73
C PHE A 23 -10.25 3.30 18.59
N VAL A 24 -9.48 4.36 18.32
CA VAL A 24 -9.59 5.66 19.01
C VAL A 24 -9.90 6.74 17.96
N PRO A 25 -11.18 7.05 17.71
CA PRO A 25 -11.57 8.00 16.67
C PRO A 25 -10.89 9.37 16.79
N GLU A 26 -10.68 9.84 18.02
CA GLU A 26 -10.09 11.15 18.31
C GLU A 26 -8.60 11.25 17.95
N HIS A 27 -7.95 10.12 17.65
CA HIS A 27 -6.55 10.06 17.22
C HIS A 27 -6.41 9.54 15.78
N LEU A 28 -7.48 9.64 15.00
CA LEU A 28 -7.50 9.29 13.59
C LEU A 28 -7.95 10.50 12.75
N PRO A 29 -7.47 10.61 11.49
CA PRO A 29 -7.96 11.67 10.60
C PRO A 29 -9.47 11.53 10.36
N ASP A 30 -10.14 12.66 10.18
CA ASP A 30 -11.48 12.66 9.61
C ASP A 30 -11.43 12.12 8.15
N PRO A 31 -12.36 11.23 7.74
CA PRO A 31 -12.50 10.83 6.34
C PRO A 31 -12.83 12.03 5.45
N ASP A 32 -12.10 12.22 4.35
CA ASP A 32 -12.32 13.32 3.41
C ASP A 32 -13.13 12.85 2.18
N VAL A 33 -13.23 13.71 1.15
CA VAL A 33 -14.05 13.51 -0.06
C VAL A 33 -13.80 12.21 -0.82
N PHE A 34 -12.63 11.57 -0.66
CA PHE A 34 -12.34 10.29 -1.30
C PHE A 34 -13.13 9.14 -0.67
N LEU A 35 -13.43 9.23 0.63
CA LEU A 35 -14.18 8.22 1.38
C LEU A 35 -15.66 8.60 1.53
N ASP A 36 -16.07 9.81 1.14
CA ASP A 36 -17.46 10.26 1.21
C ASP A 36 -18.37 9.37 0.37
N GLY A 37 -19.53 9.00 0.94
CA GLY A 37 -20.46 8.06 0.35
C GLY A 37 -20.06 6.58 0.43
N HIS A 38 -18.83 6.24 0.77
CA HIS A 38 -18.39 4.85 0.95
C HIS A 38 -18.68 4.32 2.36
N ARG A 39 -18.54 3.00 2.58
CA ARG A 39 -18.69 2.44 3.93
C ARG A 39 -17.37 2.64 4.68
N VAL A 40 -17.23 3.78 5.34
CA VAL A 40 -16.06 4.06 6.19
C VAL A 40 -15.97 3.02 7.31
N LEU A 41 -14.78 2.45 7.49
CA LEU A 41 -14.53 1.44 8.51
C LEU A 41 -14.27 2.12 9.87
N ASP A 42 -14.89 1.56 10.90
CA ASP A 42 -14.75 1.94 12.29
C ASP A 42 -14.56 0.71 13.18
N GLY A 43 -14.29 0.93 14.47
CA GLY A 43 -14.21 -0.12 15.47
C GLY A 43 -13.27 -1.26 15.09
N GLU A 44 -13.78 -2.50 15.20
CA GLU A 44 -13.02 -3.72 14.92
C GLU A 44 -12.66 -3.86 13.43
N ASP A 45 -13.54 -3.43 12.52
CA ASP A 45 -13.30 -3.52 11.07
C ASP A 45 -12.09 -2.66 10.68
N HIS A 46 -12.02 -1.43 11.20
CA HIS A 46 -10.86 -0.57 10.98
C HIS A 46 -9.59 -1.18 11.56
N VAL A 47 -9.63 -1.70 12.80
CA VAL A 47 -8.48 -2.30 13.46
C VAL A 47 -7.98 -3.52 12.69
N ALA A 48 -8.87 -4.37 12.19
CA ALA A 48 -8.51 -5.54 11.40
C ALA A 48 -7.74 -5.17 10.14
N VAL A 49 -8.27 -4.24 9.33
CA VAL A 49 -7.60 -3.73 8.13
C VAL A 49 -6.27 -3.07 8.49
N HIS A 50 -6.23 -2.30 9.58
CA HIS A 50 -5.04 -1.57 9.97
C HIS A 50 -3.90 -2.48 10.46
N ARG A 51 -4.21 -3.60 11.13
CA ARG A 51 -3.21 -4.63 11.48
C ARG A 51 -2.59 -5.23 10.23
N VAL A 52 -3.42 -5.58 9.25
CA VAL A 52 -2.94 -6.09 7.96
C VAL A 52 -2.05 -5.04 7.29
N ALA A 53 -2.48 -3.78 7.22
CA ALA A 53 -1.69 -2.68 6.67
C ALA A 53 -0.29 -2.61 7.29
N ARG A 54 -0.22 -2.68 8.62
CA ARG A 54 1.06 -2.68 9.34
C ARG A 54 1.96 -3.83 8.92
N ASP A 55 1.43 -5.06 8.87
CA ASP A 55 2.21 -6.25 8.53
C ASP A 55 2.72 -6.17 7.09
N LEU A 56 1.86 -5.76 6.14
CA LEU A 56 2.26 -5.56 4.74
C LEU A 56 3.34 -4.48 4.59
N PHE A 57 3.20 -3.39 5.34
CA PHE A 57 4.18 -2.29 5.33
C PHE A 57 5.50 -2.69 5.96
N GLU A 58 5.47 -3.59 6.96
CA GLU A 58 6.68 -4.16 7.55
C GLU A 58 7.43 -5.01 6.51
N ASP A 59 6.72 -5.95 5.89
CA ASP A 59 7.30 -6.86 4.89
C ASP A 59 7.83 -6.13 3.65
N ARG A 60 7.21 -5.00 3.29
CA ARG A 60 7.57 -4.21 2.10
C ARG A 60 8.42 -2.98 2.40
N GLY A 61 8.80 -2.77 3.66
CA GLY A 61 9.68 -1.67 4.07
C GLY A 61 9.05 -0.28 3.87
N VAL A 62 7.73 -0.15 4.03
CA VAL A 62 7.03 1.14 3.96
C VAL A 62 7.17 1.86 5.30
N TYR A 63 8.22 2.67 5.41
CA TYR A 63 8.63 3.36 6.63
C TYR A 63 8.63 4.87 6.45
N ASP A 64 8.12 5.58 7.46
CA ASP A 64 8.33 7.02 7.55
C ASP A 64 9.71 7.31 8.14
N VAL A 65 10.64 7.71 7.28
CA VAL A 65 12.03 8.03 7.67
C VAL A 65 12.12 9.23 8.61
N THR A 66 11.12 10.12 8.62
CA THR A 66 11.08 11.29 9.52
C THR A 66 10.89 10.85 10.96
N PHE A 67 10.04 9.85 11.17
CA PHE A 67 9.73 9.33 12.51
C PHE A 67 10.51 8.06 12.87
N GLY A 68 11.06 7.38 11.87
CA GLY A 68 11.86 6.16 12.03
C GLY A 68 11.03 4.94 12.40
N TYR A 69 9.81 4.83 11.87
CA TYR A 69 8.93 3.68 12.11
C TYR A 69 8.11 3.31 10.87
N ASN A 70 7.55 2.10 10.90
CA ASN A 70 6.55 1.60 9.96
C ASN A 70 5.41 2.61 9.79
N LEU A 71 5.04 2.94 8.56
CA LEU A 71 4.11 4.01 8.25
C LEU A 71 2.75 3.86 8.95
N ALA A 72 2.23 2.63 9.09
CA ALA A 72 0.94 2.39 9.73
C ALA A 72 0.95 2.82 11.21
N ARG A 73 2.11 2.81 11.86
CA ARG A 73 2.24 3.25 13.25
C ARG A 73 1.88 4.72 13.46
N LEU A 74 1.85 5.54 12.40
CA LEU A 74 1.44 6.94 12.50
C LEU A 74 0.01 7.08 13.05
N ASN A 75 -0.90 6.16 12.70
CA ASN A 75 -2.28 6.13 13.22
C ASN A 75 -2.38 5.99 14.74
N LEU A 76 -1.32 5.49 15.38
CA LEU A 76 -1.30 5.28 16.82
C LEU A 76 -0.60 6.44 17.54
N ASP A 77 0.05 7.36 16.82
CA ASP A 77 0.87 8.40 17.44
C ASP A 77 0.02 9.57 17.94
N ARG A 78 -0.21 9.64 19.25
CA ARG A 78 -1.03 10.68 19.90
C ARG A 78 -0.51 12.11 19.73
N ARG A 79 0.70 12.28 19.20
CA ARG A 79 1.25 13.61 18.85
C ARG A 79 0.73 14.13 17.52
N HIS A 80 0.15 13.24 16.71
CA HIS A 80 -0.36 13.52 15.36
C HIS A 80 -1.76 12.90 15.18
N PRO A 81 -2.75 13.30 16.02
CA PRO A 81 -4.08 12.67 16.03
C PRO A 81 -4.86 12.81 14.72
N GLU A 82 -4.46 13.75 13.85
CA GLU A 82 -5.11 13.99 12.55
C GLU A 82 -4.37 13.31 11.38
N ALA A 83 -3.40 12.44 11.66
CA ALA A 83 -2.53 11.86 10.63
C ALA A 83 -2.55 10.33 10.63
N GLY A 84 -2.25 9.75 9.48
CA GLY A 84 -2.32 8.30 9.26
C GLY A 84 -3.36 7.94 8.22
N PHE A 85 -3.87 6.71 8.31
CA PHE A 85 -4.82 6.15 7.35
C PHE A 85 -6.26 6.15 7.85
N ARG A 86 -7.19 6.39 6.94
CA ARG A 86 -8.60 6.00 7.08
C ARG A 86 -8.97 5.05 5.95
N TYR A 87 -9.91 4.17 6.24
CA TYR A 87 -10.33 3.11 5.34
C TYR A 87 -11.82 3.15 5.08
N ALA A 88 -12.24 2.80 3.87
CA ALA A 88 -13.62 2.53 3.53
C ALA A 88 -13.71 1.38 2.53
N GLU A 89 -14.80 0.62 2.56
CA GLU A 89 -15.16 -0.26 1.46
C GLU A 89 -15.88 0.52 0.38
N ASP A 90 -15.55 0.29 -0.88
CA ASP A 90 -16.26 0.90 -1.99
C ASP A 90 -17.76 0.51 -1.93
N ARG A 91 -18.65 1.47 -2.22
CA ARG A 91 -20.09 1.27 -2.06
C ARG A 91 -20.62 0.35 -3.16
N ASP A 92 -20.11 0.53 -4.37
CA ASP A 92 -20.58 -0.18 -5.54
C ASP A 92 -19.85 -1.53 -5.68
N ASP A 93 -18.66 -1.67 -5.08
CA ASP A 93 -17.88 -2.90 -5.04
C ASP A 93 -17.14 -3.13 -3.70
N PRO A 94 -17.74 -3.84 -2.73
CA PRO A 94 -17.13 -4.10 -1.43
C PRO A 94 -15.81 -4.89 -1.46
N SER A 95 -15.43 -5.49 -2.60
CA SER A 95 -14.12 -6.14 -2.77
C SER A 95 -12.97 -5.13 -2.90
N VAL A 96 -13.28 -3.84 -3.10
CA VAL A 96 -12.31 -2.76 -3.23
C VAL A 96 -12.19 -1.99 -1.93
N LEU A 97 -11.00 -2.02 -1.33
CA LEU A 97 -10.66 -1.19 -0.18
C LEU A 97 -10.14 0.19 -0.64
N LEU A 98 -10.70 1.25 -0.07
CA LEU A 98 -10.25 2.62 -0.22
C LEU A 98 -9.40 2.99 1.00
N ALA A 99 -8.13 3.34 0.78
CA ALA A 99 -7.20 3.76 1.82
C ALA A 99 -6.76 5.21 1.59
N GLU A 100 -7.22 6.12 2.44
CA GLU A 100 -6.82 7.53 2.43
C GLU A 100 -5.71 7.78 3.44
N PHE A 101 -4.60 8.39 3.01
CA PHE A 101 -3.49 8.78 3.85
C PHE A 101 -3.47 10.29 4.08
N THR A 102 -3.52 10.70 5.34
CA THR A 102 -3.35 12.08 5.77
C THR A 102 -1.96 12.27 6.37
N PRO A 103 -1.07 13.05 5.74
CA PRO A 103 0.25 13.35 6.29
C PRO A 103 0.14 14.32 7.48
N THR A 104 1.17 14.36 8.34
CA THR A 104 1.18 15.29 9.49
C THR A 104 1.22 16.77 9.12
N THR A 105 1.58 17.09 7.86
CA THR A 105 1.64 18.47 7.37
C THR A 105 1.29 18.56 5.87
N PRO A 106 0.82 19.73 5.39
CA PRO A 106 0.49 19.94 3.98
C PRO A 106 1.63 19.79 2.99
N PHE A 107 2.88 19.85 3.46
CA PHE A 107 4.09 19.91 2.64
C PHE A 107 5.00 18.69 2.83
N CYS A 108 4.49 17.58 3.37
CA CYS A 108 5.30 16.40 3.62
C CYS A 108 5.96 15.93 2.31
N PRO A 109 7.29 16.05 2.17
CA PRO A 109 7.98 15.81 0.91
C PRO A 109 7.98 14.32 0.51
N GLN A 110 7.67 13.44 1.45
CA GLN A 110 7.66 11.99 1.25
C GLN A 110 6.27 11.44 0.93
N SER A 111 5.20 12.26 0.94
CA SER A 111 3.82 11.77 0.76
C SER A 111 3.66 10.87 -0.47
N LYS A 112 4.26 11.29 -1.61
CA LYS A 112 4.25 10.48 -2.84
C LYS A 112 4.94 9.12 -2.63
N THR A 113 6.16 9.12 -2.13
CA THR A 113 6.94 7.88 -1.94
C THR A 113 6.22 6.93 -0.99
N LEU A 114 5.67 7.46 0.10
CA LEU A 114 4.96 6.69 1.12
C LEU A 114 3.68 6.06 0.56
N THR A 115 2.84 6.82 -0.16
CA THR A 115 1.60 6.26 -0.71
C THR A 115 1.81 5.34 -1.89
N VAL A 116 2.82 5.59 -2.74
CA VAL A 116 3.24 4.62 -3.78
C VAL A 116 3.76 3.33 -3.14
N GLY A 117 4.54 3.44 -2.06
CA GLY A 117 5.00 2.30 -1.28
C GLY A 117 3.83 1.51 -0.69
N ALA A 118 2.89 2.20 -0.04
CA ALA A 118 1.69 1.60 0.52
C ALA A 118 0.84 0.90 -0.54
N PHE A 119 0.59 1.55 -1.69
CA PHE A 119 -0.16 0.98 -2.82
C PHE A 119 0.47 -0.34 -3.31
N ARG A 120 1.79 -0.34 -3.51
CA ARG A 120 2.52 -1.55 -3.94
C ARG A 120 2.55 -2.63 -2.88
N ALA A 121 2.53 -2.25 -1.60
CA ALA A 121 2.52 -3.20 -0.50
C ALA A 121 1.19 -3.94 -0.40
N TRP A 122 0.08 -3.21 -0.49
CA TRP A 122 -1.26 -3.78 -0.57
C TRP A 122 -1.41 -4.70 -1.78
N ASN A 123 -1.41 -4.14 -2.98
CA ASN A 123 -1.76 -4.90 -4.19
C ASN A 123 -0.70 -5.95 -4.57
N GLY A 124 0.57 -5.76 -4.16
CA GLY A 124 1.61 -6.75 -4.41
C GLY A 124 1.57 -7.96 -3.48
N LEU A 125 0.76 -7.95 -2.41
CA LEU A 125 0.59 -9.04 -1.44
C LEU A 125 -0.91 -9.38 -1.28
N ALA A 126 -1.66 -9.33 -2.39
CA ALA A 126 -3.12 -9.48 -2.39
C ALA A 126 -3.62 -10.75 -1.67
N ASP A 127 -2.87 -11.86 -1.76
CA ASP A 127 -3.20 -13.14 -1.09
C ASP A 127 -3.20 -13.06 0.46
N ARG A 128 -2.84 -11.92 1.06
CA ARG A 128 -2.76 -11.71 2.51
C ARG A 128 -3.97 -10.96 3.08
N HIS A 129 -4.93 -10.58 2.24
CA HIS A 129 -6.12 -9.85 2.64
C HIS A 129 -7.33 -10.21 1.78
N ASP A 130 -8.52 -9.87 2.25
CA ASP A 130 -9.78 -10.29 1.62
C ASP A 130 -10.27 -9.36 0.48
N TYR A 131 -9.48 -8.34 0.15
CA TYR A 131 -9.79 -7.39 -0.92
C TYR A 131 -9.15 -7.79 -2.24
N ASP A 132 -9.90 -7.73 -3.33
CA ASP A 132 -9.38 -7.96 -4.68
C ASP A 132 -8.43 -6.83 -5.11
N ARG A 133 -8.64 -5.63 -4.54
CA ARG A 133 -7.88 -4.42 -4.88
C ARG A 133 -7.91 -3.40 -3.76
N VAL A 134 -6.81 -2.66 -3.60
CA VAL A 134 -6.72 -1.53 -2.67
C VAL A 134 -6.33 -0.26 -3.40
N ARG A 135 -7.21 0.74 -3.37
CA ARG A 135 -6.97 2.08 -3.93
C ARG A 135 -6.40 2.98 -2.85
N VAL A 136 -5.22 3.55 -3.10
CA VAL A 136 -4.55 4.43 -2.14
C VAL A 136 -4.61 5.88 -2.60
N ARG A 137 -4.81 6.81 -1.67
CA ARG A 137 -4.85 8.25 -1.89
C ARG A 137 -4.11 9.04 -0.83
N VAL A 138 -3.67 10.23 -1.19
CA VAL A 138 -3.27 11.28 -0.24
C VAL A 138 -4.45 12.23 -0.04
N ALA A 139 -4.74 12.58 1.20
CA ALA A 139 -5.79 13.52 1.55
C ALA A 139 -5.61 14.89 0.86
N PRO A 140 -6.70 15.55 0.41
CA PRO A 140 -6.69 16.84 -0.29
C PRO A 140 -5.92 17.97 0.41
N MET A 141 -5.80 17.92 1.73
CA MET A 141 -5.04 18.89 2.52
C MET A 141 -3.56 19.00 2.09
N HIS A 142 -2.99 18.00 1.42
CA HIS A 142 -1.63 18.06 0.89
C HIS A 142 -1.54 18.87 -0.42
N HIS A 143 -0.60 19.81 -0.51
CA HIS A 143 -0.47 20.73 -1.66
C HIS A 143 -0.28 20.07 -3.04
N HIS A 144 0.26 18.86 -3.08
CA HIS A 144 0.42 18.07 -4.30
C HIS A 144 -0.54 16.87 -4.39
N ALA A 145 -1.59 16.81 -3.56
CA ALA A 145 -2.53 15.69 -3.52
C ALA A 145 -3.08 15.36 -4.91
N ALA A 146 -3.55 16.35 -5.67
CA ALA A 146 -4.10 16.11 -7.01
C ALA A 146 -3.12 15.42 -7.96
N ALA A 147 -1.85 15.86 -8.00
CA ALA A 147 -0.84 15.27 -8.87
C ALA A 147 -0.44 13.85 -8.41
N ILE A 148 -0.28 13.65 -7.10
CA ILE A 148 0.05 12.34 -6.52
C ILE A 148 -1.10 11.35 -6.77
N ASN A 149 -2.33 11.79 -6.56
CA ASN A 149 -3.52 10.95 -6.71
C ASN A 149 -3.76 10.59 -8.18
N ALA A 150 -3.51 11.49 -9.14
CA ALA A 150 -3.57 11.15 -10.56
C ALA A 150 -2.54 10.07 -10.96
N GLU A 151 -1.35 10.07 -10.34
CA GLU A 151 -0.35 9.03 -10.56
C GLU A 151 -0.77 7.70 -9.93
N LEU A 152 -1.33 7.73 -8.71
CA LEU A 152 -1.89 6.55 -8.06
C LEU A 152 -3.04 5.95 -8.90
N ASP A 153 -3.90 6.76 -9.52
CA ASP A 153 -4.91 6.28 -10.48
C ASP A 153 -4.32 5.60 -11.70
N ALA A 154 -3.26 6.18 -12.28
CA ALA A 154 -2.62 5.59 -13.44
C ALA A 154 -1.99 4.23 -13.11
N MET A 155 -1.39 4.11 -11.92
CA MET A 155 -0.86 2.84 -11.41
C MET A 155 -1.97 1.83 -11.19
N ASP A 156 -3.05 2.25 -10.54
CA ASP A 156 -4.23 1.45 -10.23
C ASP A 156 -4.89 0.90 -11.51
N ALA A 157 -5.01 1.71 -12.56
CA ALA A 157 -5.53 1.29 -13.85
C ALA A 157 -4.60 0.30 -14.57
N ALA A 158 -3.29 0.51 -14.51
CA ALA A 158 -2.30 -0.38 -15.12
C ALA A 158 -2.27 -1.76 -14.45
N ASP A 159 -2.36 -1.80 -13.12
CA ASP A 159 -2.40 -3.04 -12.34
C ASP A 159 -3.62 -3.89 -12.69
N SER A 160 -4.81 -3.26 -12.79
CA SER A 160 -6.04 -3.95 -13.20
C SER A 160 -5.98 -4.51 -14.62
N GLN A 161 -5.30 -3.83 -15.54
CA GLN A 161 -5.12 -4.33 -16.91
C GLN A 161 -4.21 -5.55 -16.94
N ALA A 162 -3.11 -5.55 -16.16
CA ALA A 162 -2.18 -6.68 -16.10
C ALA A 162 -2.82 -7.95 -15.53
N THR A 163 -3.65 -7.83 -14.50
CA THR A 163 -4.40 -8.96 -13.93
C THR A 163 -5.46 -9.48 -14.90
N GLY A 164 -6.23 -8.59 -15.53
CA GLY A 164 -7.27 -8.99 -16.49
C GLY A 164 -6.75 -9.60 -17.80
N GLU A 165 -5.51 -9.29 -18.22
CA GLU A 165 -4.85 -9.94 -19.35
C GLU A 165 -4.35 -11.35 -19.00
N SER A 166 -3.93 -11.55 -17.75
CA SER A 166 -3.50 -12.86 -17.24
C SER A 166 -4.65 -13.87 -17.19
N ASP A 167 -5.87 -13.42 -16.85
CA ASP A 167 -7.06 -14.28 -16.83
C ASP A 167 -7.55 -14.67 -18.24
N ARG A 168 -7.39 -13.79 -19.24
CA ARG A 168 -7.86 -14.04 -20.62
C ARG A 168 -7.02 -15.05 -21.40
N ASN A 169 -5.78 -15.29 -20.98
CA ASN A 169 -4.91 -16.31 -21.59
C ASN A 169 -5.13 -17.72 -20.98
N GLY A 170 -6.05 -17.87 -20.02
CA GLY A 170 -6.41 -19.16 -19.40
C GLY A 170 -7.57 -19.91 -20.08
N GLU A 171 -8.33 -19.26 -20.99
CA GLU A 171 -9.47 -19.88 -21.66
C GLU A 171 -9.03 -20.61 -22.94
N THR A 172 -8.63 -21.88 -22.82
CA THR A 172 -8.43 -22.75 -23.99
C THR A 172 -9.80 -23.21 -24.50
N PRO A 173 -10.26 -22.86 -25.72
CA PRO A 173 -11.43 -23.49 -26.30
C PRO A 173 -11.02 -24.92 -26.70
N ALA A 174 -11.68 -25.92 -26.11
CA ALA A 174 -11.62 -27.29 -26.61
C ALA A 174 -12.29 -27.34 -27.99
N GLY A 175 -11.47 -27.25 -29.03
CA GLY A 175 -11.83 -27.54 -30.41
C GLY A 175 -10.90 -28.60 -30.96
N ASP A 176 -11.45 -29.78 -31.28
CA ASP A 176 -10.83 -30.75 -32.17
C ASP A 176 -10.46 -30.06 -33.49
N ASP A 177 -9.17 -30.07 -33.86
CA ASP A 177 -8.75 -30.10 -35.26
C ASP A 177 -7.31 -30.63 -35.36
N ASP A 178 -7.16 -31.72 -36.12
CA ASP A 178 -5.90 -32.31 -36.55
C ASP A 178 -5.19 -31.35 -37.52
N GLY A 179 -3.97 -30.91 -37.19
CA GLY A 179 -3.17 -30.13 -38.14
C GLY A 179 -1.80 -29.70 -37.61
N GLU A 180 -0.77 -30.40 -38.03
CA GLU A 180 0.63 -30.00 -37.87
C GLU A 180 0.88 -28.58 -38.41
N SER A 181 1.48 -27.72 -37.60
CA SER A 181 2.25 -26.55 -38.06
C SER A 181 3.23 -26.12 -36.98
N GLU A 182 4.48 -26.56 -37.15
CA GLU A 182 5.64 -26.01 -36.47
C GLU A 182 5.76 -24.51 -36.79
N SER A 183 5.72 -23.66 -35.76
CA SER A 183 6.07 -22.24 -35.87
C SER A 183 6.62 -21.71 -34.54
N GLY A 184 7.86 -22.11 -34.24
CA GLY A 184 8.92 -21.28 -33.67
C GLY A 184 8.59 -20.35 -32.51
N ALA A 185 8.32 -20.89 -31.33
CA ALA A 185 8.65 -20.20 -30.08
C ALA A 185 10.12 -20.54 -29.76
N VAL A 186 11.06 -19.69 -30.17
CA VAL A 186 12.44 -19.78 -29.68
C VAL A 186 12.40 -19.52 -28.19
N SER A 187 12.85 -20.50 -27.42
CA SER A 187 12.88 -20.41 -25.96
C SER A 187 13.82 -19.28 -25.57
N LEU A 188 13.40 -18.40 -24.67
CA LEU A 188 14.22 -17.31 -24.12
C LEU A 188 15.56 -17.80 -23.56
N SER A 189 15.66 -19.09 -23.22
CA SER A 189 16.91 -19.76 -22.84
C SER A 189 17.93 -19.84 -23.99
N GLU A 190 17.49 -20.08 -25.22
CA GLU A 190 18.36 -20.21 -26.38
C GLU A 190 18.90 -18.85 -26.85
N GLU A 191 18.09 -17.79 -26.80
CA GLU A 191 18.57 -16.43 -27.08
C GLU A 191 19.58 -15.95 -26.03
N PHE A 192 19.36 -16.30 -24.76
CA PHE A 192 20.28 -15.95 -23.68
C PHE A 192 21.63 -16.68 -23.80
N GLU A 193 21.62 -17.98 -24.14
CA GLU A 193 22.86 -18.73 -24.40
C GLU A 193 23.61 -18.24 -25.64
N ALA A 194 22.88 -17.87 -26.71
CA ALA A 194 23.47 -17.31 -27.92
C ALA A 194 24.08 -15.91 -27.69
N ALA A 195 23.54 -15.12 -26.76
CA ALA A 195 24.12 -13.84 -26.36
C ALA A 195 25.42 -14.03 -25.56
N LEU A 196 25.46 -15.03 -24.66
CA LEU A 196 26.66 -15.35 -23.87
C LEU A 196 27.82 -15.88 -24.73
N GLN A 197 27.54 -16.69 -25.76
CA GLN A 197 28.60 -17.19 -26.65
C GLN A 197 29.23 -16.10 -27.53
N ARG A 198 28.47 -15.07 -27.91
CA ARG A 198 29.01 -13.92 -28.67
C ARG A 198 29.97 -13.09 -27.81
N LEU A 199 29.59 -12.82 -26.57
CA LEU A 199 30.43 -12.10 -25.59
C LEU A 199 31.72 -12.85 -25.24
N SER A 200 31.70 -14.19 -25.31
CA SER A 200 32.88 -15.02 -25.03
C SER A 200 33.83 -15.18 -26.22
N SER A 201 33.42 -14.86 -27.45
CA SER A 201 34.26 -14.99 -28.65
C SER A 201 35.03 -13.71 -29.00
N GLU A 202 34.73 -12.58 -28.34
CA GLU A 202 35.52 -11.36 -28.42
C GLU A 202 36.55 -11.32 -27.27
N LYS A 203 37.57 -12.17 -27.37
CA LYS A 203 38.82 -11.99 -26.62
C LYS A 203 40.03 -12.54 -27.38
#